data_AF-H1A8N1-F1
#
_entry.id   AF-H1A8N1-F1
#
_cell.length_a   1.000
_cell.length_b   1.000
_cell.length_c   1.000
_cell.angle_alpha   90.00
_cell.angle_beta   90.00
_cell.angle_gamma   90.00
#
_symmetry.space_group_name_H-M   'P 1'
#
loop_
_entity.id
_entity.type
_entity.pdbx_description
1 polymer ?
#
loop_
_entity_poly.entity_id
_entity_poly.type
_entity_poly.pdbx_seq_one_letter_code
_entity_poly.pdbx_strand_id
1 'polypeptide(L)'
;MTDQPSNVAAVAGGIKKLLREEEDLQGGEDQTTKTTTEVVDEPPFVPIERIKEGFIHFKINEYDKYPECFEELKKGQSPKFLVFACSDSRVSPSRILNFKPGEAFMVRNIANIVPAFNQVRYSGVGAIIEYSVGVLEVETISVIGHSKCGGIKAPLDLPDDGAVSNDFVDDWVKIGLPAKAKVKADFGDKCLDEQQMHLEKEAVNLSLLNLLSYPYVQEGVAQRNLKLMGGYYDFIQGRFELWGFKLEVMPPLII
;
A
#
# COMPACT_ATOMS: atom_id res chain seq x y z
N MET A 1 5.43 -34.17 41.20
CA MET A 1 5.36 -32.95 40.38
C MET A 1 6.17 -33.23 39.14
N THR A 2 5.49 -33.61 38.06
CA THR A 2 6.07 -34.18 36.85
C THR A 2 6.18 -33.09 35.78
N ASP A 3 7.41 -32.86 35.32
CA ASP A 3 7.78 -32.01 34.20
C ASP A 3 7.15 -32.50 32.88
N GLN A 4 6.56 -31.59 32.12
CA GLN A 4 6.19 -31.79 30.72
C GLN A 4 7.36 -31.36 29.81
N PRO A 5 7.79 -32.18 28.84
CA PRO A 5 8.79 -31.78 27.86
C PRO A 5 8.21 -30.84 26.79
N SER A 6 9.04 -29.87 26.40
CA SER A 6 8.77 -28.75 25.50
C SER A 6 8.39 -29.15 24.07
N ASN A 7 7.36 -28.50 23.55
CA ASN A 7 6.78 -28.60 22.19
C ASN A 7 7.75 -28.28 21.02
N VAL A 8 8.99 -27.89 21.31
CA VAL A 8 10.01 -27.51 20.32
C VAL A 8 10.67 -28.73 19.66
N ALA A 9 10.80 -29.84 20.39
CA ALA A 9 11.42 -31.07 19.86
C ALA A 9 10.53 -31.79 18.84
N ALA A 10 9.20 -31.68 18.99
CA ALA A 10 8.22 -32.29 18.08
C ALA A 10 8.23 -31.62 16.69
N VAL A 11 8.39 -30.30 16.64
CA VAL A 11 8.44 -29.53 15.38
C VAL A 11 9.74 -29.79 14.63
N ALA A 12 10.88 -29.87 15.33
CA ALA A 12 12.17 -30.19 14.71
C ALA A 12 12.22 -31.63 14.16
N GLY A 13 11.54 -32.57 14.82
CA GLY A 13 11.41 -33.96 14.34
C GLY A 13 10.57 -34.08 13.07
N GLY A 14 9.51 -33.27 12.93
CA GLY A 14 8.67 -33.23 11.74
C GLY A 14 9.41 -32.73 10.49
N ILE A 15 10.26 -31.71 10.65
CA ILE A 15 11.03 -31.11 9.54
C ILE A 15 12.10 -32.09 9.02
N LYS A 16 12.76 -32.86 9.89
CA LYS A 16 13.74 -33.87 9.46
C LYS A 16 13.11 -35.06 8.72
N LYS A 17 11.84 -35.36 8.98
CA LYS A 17 11.14 -36.45 8.30
C LYS A 17 10.79 -36.08 6.85
N LEU A 18 10.34 -34.84 6.63
CA LEU A 18 10.03 -34.30 5.30
C LEU A 18 11.28 -34.23 4.39
N LEU A 19 12.44 -33.87 4.94
CA LEU A 19 13.69 -33.78 4.18
C LEU A 19 14.26 -35.14 3.75
N ARG A 20 13.92 -36.24 4.45
CA ARG A 20 14.37 -37.60 4.07
C ARG A 20 13.51 -38.22 2.97
N GLU A 21 12.22 -37.87 2.92
CA GLU A 21 11.31 -38.37 1.90
C GLU A 21 11.63 -37.81 0.50
N GLU A 22 12.34 -36.67 0.40
CA GLU A 22 12.82 -36.10 -0.88
C GLU A 22 14.12 -36.75 -1.40
N GLU A 23 14.99 -37.27 -0.53
CA GLU A 23 16.27 -37.88 -0.94
C GLU A 23 16.12 -39.32 -1.47
N ASP A 24 15.07 -40.05 -1.06
CA ASP A 24 14.80 -41.43 -1.51
C ASP A 24 14.15 -41.51 -2.92
N LEU A 25 13.85 -40.37 -3.55
CA LEU A 25 13.21 -40.30 -4.88
C LEU A 25 14.20 -40.12 -6.04
N GLN A 26 15.50 -40.01 -5.78
CA GLN A 26 16.53 -39.86 -6.82
C GLN A 26 17.45 -41.07 -6.89
N GLY A 27 17.01 -42.13 -7.60
CA GLY A 27 17.86 -43.27 -7.91
C GLY A 27 17.29 -44.19 -8.99
N GLY A 28 17.72 -44.03 -10.24
CA GLY A 28 17.57 -45.03 -11.29
C GLY A 28 17.53 -44.46 -12.72
N GLU A 29 18.60 -44.68 -13.50
CA GLU A 29 18.66 -44.44 -14.95
C GLU A 29 18.33 -45.72 -15.75
N ASP A 30 17.48 -45.58 -16.77
CA ASP A 30 17.71 -45.88 -18.21
C ASP A 30 16.50 -46.51 -18.96
N GLN A 31 16.35 -46.05 -20.20
CA GLN A 31 15.60 -46.57 -21.38
C GLN A 31 14.19 -46.07 -21.71
N THR A 32 14.21 -45.10 -22.65
CA THR A 32 13.41 -45.00 -23.88
C THR A 32 11.87 -45.04 -23.79
N THR A 33 11.22 -43.88 -23.69
CA THR A 33 9.81 -43.73 -24.12
C THR A 33 9.46 -42.31 -24.56
N LYS A 34 8.79 -42.27 -25.72
CA LYS A 34 8.02 -41.20 -26.37
C LYS A 34 7.70 -39.95 -25.54
N THR A 35 8.05 -38.79 -26.09
CA THR A 35 7.57 -37.47 -25.66
C THR A 35 6.05 -37.39 -25.78
N THR A 36 5.38 -37.72 -24.70
CA THR A 36 3.99 -37.34 -24.46
C THR A 36 4.10 -36.15 -23.51
N THR A 37 3.64 -34.97 -23.94
CA THR A 37 3.49 -33.81 -23.06
C THR A 37 2.47 -34.15 -21.98
N GLU A 38 2.94 -34.69 -20.86
CA GLU A 38 2.15 -34.80 -19.65
C GLU A 38 1.97 -33.39 -19.10
N VAL A 39 0.73 -32.91 -19.16
CA VAL A 39 0.30 -31.74 -18.40
C VAL A 39 0.34 -32.19 -16.94
N VAL A 40 1.40 -31.82 -16.23
CA VAL A 40 1.46 -32.01 -14.78
C VAL A 40 0.43 -31.06 -14.20
N ASP A 41 -0.69 -31.61 -13.71
CA ASP A 41 -1.68 -30.85 -12.96
C ASP A 41 -0.99 -30.29 -11.71
N GLU A 42 -0.69 -28.98 -11.71
CA GLU A 42 -0.20 -28.34 -10.50
C GLU A 42 -1.24 -28.50 -9.38
N PRO A 43 -0.82 -28.81 -8.14
CA PRO A 43 -1.74 -28.92 -7.03
C PRO A 43 -2.53 -27.61 -6.85
N PRO A 44 -3.80 -27.69 -6.42
CA PRO A 44 -4.65 -26.51 -6.28
C PRO A 44 -4.05 -25.52 -5.29
N PHE A 45 -4.11 -24.22 -5.61
CA PHE A 45 -3.66 -23.16 -4.71
C PHE A 45 -4.44 -23.17 -3.38
N VAL A 46 -3.72 -23.34 -2.27
CA VAL A 46 -4.29 -23.31 -0.91
C VAL A 46 -3.87 -22.02 -0.20
N PRO A 47 -4.77 -21.04 0.03
CA PRO A 47 -4.41 -19.74 0.59
C PRO A 47 -3.69 -19.79 1.95
N ILE A 48 -4.10 -20.73 2.82
CA ILE A 48 -3.50 -20.87 4.15
C ILE A 48 -2.06 -21.39 4.08
N GLU A 49 -1.77 -22.33 3.18
CA GLU A 49 -0.40 -22.81 3.00
C GLU A 49 0.50 -21.72 2.44
N ARG A 50 -0.01 -20.91 1.49
CA ARG A 50 0.72 -19.75 0.98
C ARG A 50 1.13 -18.75 2.07
N ILE A 51 0.32 -18.57 3.12
CA ILE A 51 0.67 -17.72 4.27
C ILE A 51 1.84 -18.35 5.05
N LYS A 52 1.78 -19.65 5.34
CA LYS A 52 2.83 -20.36 6.09
C LYS A 52 4.16 -20.33 5.34
N GLU A 53 4.15 -20.74 4.08
CA GLU A 53 5.33 -20.74 3.20
C GLU A 53 5.90 -19.32 3.06
N GLY A 54 5.02 -18.33 2.89
CA GLY A 54 5.42 -16.93 2.82
C GLY A 54 6.15 -16.44 4.08
N PHE A 55 5.65 -16.80 5.27
CA PHE A 55 6.30 -16.43 6.52
C PHE A 55 7.60 -17.19 6.75
N ILE A 56 7.66 -18.48 6.41
CA ILE A 56 8.90 -19.27 6.47
C ILE A 56 9.96 -18.65 5.56
N HIS A 57 9.58 -18.29 4.32
CA HIS A 57 10.47 -17.60 3.40
C HIS A 57 10.97 -16.27 3.98
N PHE A 58 10.09 -15.42 4.53
CA PHE A 58 10.48 -14.17 5.19
C PHE A 58 11.44 -14.41 6.36
N LYS A 59 11.13 -15.40 7.21
CA LYS A 59 11.94 -15.74 8.38
C LYS A 59 13.37 -16.09 7.96
N ILE A 60 13.51 -17.00 7.00
CA ILE A 60 14.82 -17.49 6.54
C ILE A 60 15.58 -16.43 5.75
N ASN A 61 14.89 -15.68 4.88
CA ASN A 61 15.55 -14.82 3.90
C ASN A 61 15.68 -13.36 4.29
N GLU A 62 14.97 -12.89 5.32
CA GLU A 62 15.02 -11.51 5.79
C GLU A 62 15.33 -11.47 7.27
N TYR A 63 14.49 -12.07 8.12
CA TYR A 63 14.60 -11.95 9.58
C TYR A 63 15.91 -12.53 10.12
N ASP A 64 16.21 -13.80 9.80
CA ASP A 64 17.39 -14.49 10.30
C ASP A 64 18.69 -14.04 9.59
N LYS A 65 18.59 -13.46 8.38
CA LYS A 65 19.75 -12.92 7.63
C LYS A 65 20.20 -11.55 8.12
N TYR A 66 19.30 -10.74 8.66
CA TYR A 66 19.58 -9.37 9.11
C TYR A 66 19.26 -9.16 10.60
N PRO A 67 19.84 -9.94 11.53
CA PRO A 67 19.45 -9.94 12.93
C PRO A 67 19.62 -8.57 13.59
N GLU A 68 20.69 -7.84 13.27
CA GLU A 68 20.95 -6.50 13.84
C GLU A 68 19.83 -5.50 13.52
N CYS A 69 19.30 -5.54 12.29
CA CYS A 69 18.18 -4.70 11.88
C CYS A 69 16.94 -5.00 12.72
N PHE A 70 16.60 -6.28 12.90
CA PHE A 70 15.42 -6.68 13.66
C PHE A 70 15.59 -6.51 15.18
N GLU A 71 16.81 -6.57 15.73
CA GLU A 71 17.05 -6.23 17.13
C GLU A 71 16.78 -4.75 17.42
N GLU A 72 17.12 -3.83 16.50
CA GLU A 72 16.76 -2.42 16.65
C GLU A 72 15.24 -2.22 16.55
N LEU A 73 14.59 -2.87 15.57
CA LEU A 73 13.14 -2.77 15.39
C LEU A 73 12.32 -3.31 16.59
N LYS A 74 12.87 -4.23 17.37
CA LYS A 74 12.23 -4.69 18.62
C LYS A 74 12.18 -3.60 19.70
N LYS A 75 13.11 -2.64 19.67
CA LYS A 75 13.16 -1.54 20.66
C LYS A 75 12.13 -0.46 20.35
N GLY A 76 11.74 -0.32 19.08
CA GLY A 76 10.75 0.64 18.63
C GLY A 76 10.80 0.91 17.14
N GLN A 77 10.03 1.90 16.68
CA GLN A 77 10.00 2.36 15.29
C GLN A 77 10.22 3.87 15.23
N SER A 78 10.88 4.35 14.18
CA SER A 78 11.09 5.78 13.90
C SER A 78 11.03 6.04 12.38
N PRO A 79 9.91 5.67 11.71
CA PRO A 79 9.79 5.82 10.27
C PRO A 79 9.89 7.28 9.84
N LYS A 80 10.51 7.52 8.70
CA LYS A 80 10.65 8.87 8.13
C LYS A 80 9.49 9.22 7.18
N PHE A 81 8.73 8.22 6.77
CA PHE A 81 7.63 8.38 5.82
C PHE A 81 6.30 7.92 6.43
N LEU A 82 5.26 8.72 6.27
CA LEU A 82 3.87 8.25 6.25
C LEU A 82 3.46 8.06 4.79
N VAL A 83 3.00 6.87 4.42
CA VAL A 83 2.62 6.56 3.03
C VAL A 83 1.15 6.16 2.96
N PHE A 84 0.36 6.94 2.23
CA PHE A 84 -0.97 6.55 1.76
C PHE A 84 -0.87 5.89 0.39
N ALA A 85 -1.33 4.66 0.30
CA ALA A 85 -1.39 3.90 -0.96
C ALA A 85 -2.70 3.14 -1.10
N CYS A 86 -3.00 2.69 -2.33
CA CYS A 86 -4.26 1.99 -2.56
C CYS A 86 -4.18 0.58 -1.99
N SER A 87 -5.32 0.03 -1.54
CA SER A 87 -5.44 -1.38 -1.13
C SER A 87 -5.28 -2.38 -2.29
N ASP A 88 -5.22 -1.90 -3.53
CA ASP A 88 -5.00 -2.69 -4.75
C ASP A 88 -3.80 -3.65 -4.63
N SER A 89 -4.00 -4.93 -4.91
CA SER A 89 -2.99 -5.98 -4.70
C SER A 89 -1.74 -5.82 -5.56
N ARG A 90 -1.77 -4.99 -6.61
CA ARG A 90 -0.68 -4.82 -7.58
C ARG A 90 0.37 -3.78 -7.18
N VAL A 91 0.06 -2.94 -6.18
CA VAL A 91 0.80 -1.68 -5.94
C VAL A 91 1.36 -1.55 -4.52
N SER A 92 1.81 -2.66 -3.92
CA SER A 92 2.40 -2.66 -2.58
C SER A 92 3.60 -1.71 -2.47
N PRO A 93 3.53 -0.60 -1.70
CA PRO A 93 4.59 0.40 -1.60
C PRO A 93 5.94 -0.18 -1.15
N SER A 94 5.90 -1.11 -0.18
CA SER A 94 7.11 -1.79 0.29
C SER A 94 7.87 -2.47 -0.83
N ARG A 95 7.15 -3.00 -1.84
CA ARG A 95 7.76 -3.69 -2.96
C ARG A 95 8.17 -2.74 -4.08
N ILE A 96 7.31 -1.80 -4.45
CA ILE A 96 7.57 -0.90 -5.59
C ILE A 96 8.62 0.17 -5.30
N LEU A 97 8.74 0.59 -4.02
CA LEU A 97 9.73 1.58 -3.58
C LEU A 97 10.84 0.98 -2.72
N ASN A 98 10.85 -0.35 -2.55
CA ASN A 98 11.85 -1.09 -1.78
C ASN A 98 12.00 -0.59 -0.31
N PHE A 99 10.91 -0.12 0.31
CA PHE A 99 10.94 0.24 1.72
C PHE A 99 11.29 -0.97 2.59
N LYS A 100 12.25 -0.77 3.48
CA LYS A 100 12.65 -1.73 4.50
C LYS A 100 11.76 -1.61 5.73
N PRO A 101 11.67 -2.67 6.56
CA PRO A 101 10.98 -2.60 7.84
C PRO A 101 11.48 -1.42 8.67
N GLY A 102 10.55 -0.61 9.18
CA GLY A 102 10.85 0.59 9.98
C GLY A 102 11.03 1.90 9.18
N GLU A 103 11.12 1.88 7.84
CA GLU A 103 11.32 3.12 7.08
C GLU A 103 10.04 3.93 6.88
N ALA A 104 8.91 3.24 6.66
CA ALA A 104 7.64 3.86 6.33
C ALA A 104 6.49 3.32 7.18
N PHE A 105 5.71 4.23 7.78
CA PHE A 105 4.41 3.95 8.37
C PHE A 105 3.36 3.95 7.25
N MET A 106 2.69 2.81 7.03
CA MET A 106 1.87 2.61 5.83
C MET A 106 0.38 2.57 6.12
N VAL A 107 -0.37 3.28 5.28
CA VAL A 107 -1.84 3.26 5.25
C VAL A 107 -2.29 2.78 3.89
N ARG A 108 -3.22 1.84 3.88
CA ARG A 108 -3.83 1.34 2.65
C ARG A 108 -5.34 1.42 2.72
N ASN A 109 -5.93 2.16 1.79
CA ASN A 109 -7.38 2.29 1.65
C ASN A 109 -7.79 2.30 0.17
N ILE A 110 -9.09 2.32 -0.10
CA ILE A 110 -9.60 2.35 -1.48
C ILE A 110 -9.18 3.68 -2.12
N ALA A 111 -8.46 3.60 -3.24
CA ALA A 111 -8.00 4.75 -4.01
C ALA A 111 -7.05 5.72 -3.28
N ASN A 112 -6.32 5.27 -2.24
CA ASN A 112 -5.30 6.05 -1.54
C ASN A 112 -5.76 7.46 -1.11
N ILE A 113 -7.05 7.61 -0.81
CA ILE A 113 -7.67 8.90 -0.56
C ILE A 113 -7.39 9.34 0.88
N VAL A 114 -7.04 10.61 1.04
CA VAL A 114 -7.02 11.27 2.34
C VAL A 114 -8.23 12.20 2.46
N PRO A 115 -9.21 11.92 3.33
CA PRO A 115 -10.29 12.86 3.62
C PRO A 115 -9.79 14.10 4.37
N ALA A 116 -10.52 15.20 4.22
CA ALA A 116 -10.36 16.38 5.06
C ALA A 116 -10.65 16.05 6.54
N PHE A 117 -10.09 16.85 7.45
CA PHE A 117 -10.21 16.70 8.90
C PHE A 117 -11.69 16.58 9.31
N ASN A 118 -12.05 15.43 9.88
CA ASN A 118 -13.36 15.21 10.46
C ASN A 118 -13.28 14.12 11.54
N GLN A 119 -13.44 14.52 12.80
CA GLN A 119 -13.32 13.62 13.94
C GLN A 119 -14.42 12.55 14.01
N VAL A 120 -15.58 12.79 13.37
CA VAL A 120 -16.72 11.88 13.43
C VAL A 120 -16.67 10.87 12.28
N ARG A 121 -16.51 11.34 11.04
CA ARG A 121 -16.59 10.50 9.84
C ARG A 121 -15.29 9.77 9.51
N TYR A 122 -14.14 10.36 9.82
CA TYR A 122 -12.84 9.89 9.32
C TYR A 122 -11.80 9.70 10.43
N SER A 123 -12.25 9.34 11.64
CA SER A 123 -11.41 9.15 12.82
C SER A 123 -10.25 8.17 12.58
N GLY A 124 -10.45 7.12 11.79
CA GLY A 124 -9.39 6.17 11.45
C GLY A 124 -8.22 6.81 10.69
N VAL A 125 -8.50 7.60 9.65
CA VAL A 125 -7.44 8.33 8.92
C VAL A 125 -6.86 9.45 9.79
N GLY A 126 -7.71 10.19 10.52
CA GLY A 126 -7.25 11.26 11.39
C GLY A 126 -6.28 10.78 12.46
N ALA A 127 -6.59 9.67 13.15
CA ALA A 127 -5.74 9.07 14.16
C ALA A 127 -4.38 8.62 13.61
N ILE A 128 -4.33 8.10 12.38
CA ILE A 128 -3.07 7.71 11.74
C ILE A 128 -2.19 8.94 11.47
N ILE A 129 -2.77 10.00 10.91
CA ILE A 129 -2.02 11.23 10.61
C ILE A 129 -1.55 11.87 11.93
N GLU A 130 -2.42 11.94 12.94
CA GLU A 130 -2.09 12.45 14.28
C GLU A 130 -0.91 11.68 14.89
N TYR A 131 -0.98 10.35 14.90
CA TYR A 131 0.06 9.51 15.46
C TYR A 131 1.38 9.63 14.69
N SER A 132 1.30 9.65 13.36
CA SER A 132 2.50 9.72 12.50
C SER A 132 3.24 11.05 12.67
N VAL A 133 2.51 12.15 12.75
CA VAL A 133 3.11 13.50 12.87
C VAL A 133 3.49 13.80 14.31
N GLY A 134 2.60 13.55 15.27
CA GLY A 134 2.80 13.95 16.66
C GLY A 134 3.57 12.96 17.53
N VAL A 135 3.59 11.66 17.18
CA VAL A 135 4.28 10.62 17.98
C VAL A 135 5.48 10.05 17.25
N LEU A 136 5.33 9.69 15.97
CA LEU A 136 6.43 9.11 15.18
C LEU A 136 7.33 10.16 14.54
N GLU A 137 6.91 11.43 14.52
CA GLU A 137 7.64 12.57 13.95
C GLU A 137 8.13 12.28 12.51
N VAL A 138 7.26 11.75 11.67
CA VAL A 138 7.58 11.51 10.26
C VAL A 138 7.98 12.82 9.57
N GLU A 139 8.95 12.76 8.66
CA GLU A 139 9.47 13.94 7.95
C GLU A 139 8.76 14.15 6.61
N THR A 140 8.09 13.12 6.10
CA THR A 140 7.40 13.16 4.81
C THR A 140 6.08 12.40 4.85
N ILE A 141 5.00 13.02 4.38
CA ILE A 141 3.74 12.36 4.05
C ILE A 141 3.67 12.22 2.52
N SER A 142 3.54 10.98 2.03
CA SER A 142 3.41 10.67 0.62
C SER A 142 2.04 10.08 0.31
N VAL A 143 1.35 10.61 -0.69
CA VAL A 143 0.10 10.04 -1.24
C VAL A 143 0.40 9.49 -2.62
N ILE A 144 0.28 8.18 -2.79
CA ILE A 144 0.68 7.47 -4.01
C ILE A 144 -0.55 6.92 -4.73
N GLY A 145 -0.94 7.60 -5.81
CA GLY A 145 -1.90 7.12 -6.80
C GLY A 145 -1.30 6.05 -7.72
N HIS A 146 -2.14 5.40 -8.51
CA HIS A 146 -1.67 4.41 -9.47
C HIS A 146 -2.59 4.27 -10.68
N SER A 147 -2.04 3.74 -11.77
CA SER A 147 -2.77 3.46 -13.01
C SER A 147 -3.91 2.46 -12.81
N LYS A 148 -5.01 2.63 -13.53
CA LYS A 148 -6.14 1.68 -13.59
C LYS A 148 -6.71 1.35 -12.20
N CYS A 149 -6.85 2.37 -11.36
CA CYS A 149 -7.41 2.28 -10.01
C CYS A 149 -8.93 2.10 -10.05
N GLY A 150 -9.42 0.95 -9.56
CA GLY A 150 -10.85 0.67 -9.50
C GLY A 150 -11.65 1.67 -8.64
N GLY A 151 -11.06 2.12 -7.54
CA GLY A 151 -11.70 3.11 -6.65
C GLY A 151 -11.78 4.52 -7.23
N ILE A 152 -10.94 4.87 -8.21
CA ILE A 152 -11.01 6.14 -8.95
C ILE A 152 -11.95 6.04 -10.16
N LYS A 153 -12.02 4.86 -10.78
CA LYS A 153 -12.98 4.61 -11.84
C LYS A 153 -14.43 4.75 -11.36
N ALA A 154 -14.74 4.26 -10.15
CA ALA A 154 -16.10 4.30 -9.59
C ALA A 154 -16.72 5.71 -9.59
N PRO A 155 -16.04 6.78 -9.12
CA PRO A 155 -16.51 8.16 -9.29
C PRO A 155 -16.88 8.56 -10.71
N LEU A 156 -16.14 8.15 -11.74
CA LEU A 156 -16.47 8.50 -13.12
C LEU A 156 -17.80 7.88 -13.56
N ASP A 157 -18.07 6.66 -13.08
CA ASP A 157 -19.28 5.89 -13.38
C ASP A 157 -20.48 6.29 -12.48
N LEU A 158 -20.26 7.06 -11.40
CA LEU A 158 -21.35 7.53 -10.54
C LEU A 158 -22.28 8.47 -11.31
N PRO A 159 -23.59 8.14 -11.37
CA PRO A 159 -24.58 8.99 -12.03
C PRO A 159 -24.73 10.32 -11.28
N ASP A 160 -24.97 11.39 -12.03
CA ASP A 160 -25.07 12.75 -11.47
C ASP A 160 -26.36 12.94 -10.63
N ASP A 161 -27.29 11.98 -10.65
CA ASP A 161 -28.53 11.97 -9.86
C ASP A 161 -28.34 11.49 -8.40
N GLY A 162 -27.12 11.06 -8.04
CA GLY A 162 -26.77 10.67 -6.68
C GLY A 162 -27.19 9.26 -6.28
N ALA A 163 -27.65 8.43 -7.21
CA ALA A 163 -27.94 7.03 -6.94
C ALA A 163 -26.70 6.29 -6.42
N VAL A 164 -26.87 5.57 -5.31
CA VAL A 164 -25.84 4.70 -4.72
C VAL A 164 -26.18 3.24 -4.98
N SER A 165 -25.16 2.47 -5.33
CA SER A 165 -25.23 1.03 -5.59
C SER A 165 -24.51 0.21 -4.52
N ASN A 166 -23.60 0.83 -3.75
CA ASN A 166 -22.81 0.17 -2.72
C ASN A 166 -23.04 0.81 -1.34
N ASP A 167 -22.94 -0.01 -0.29
CA ASP A 167 -23.18 0.42 1.11
C ASP A 167 -22.14 1.44 1.61
N PHE A 168 -20.87 1.28 1.23
CA PHE A 168 -19.75 2.09 1.77
C PHE A 168 -18.85 2.69 0.69
N VAL A 169 -18.64 1.96 -0.41
CA VAL A 169 -17.68 2.38 -1.46
C VAL A 169 -18.08 3.72 -2.05
N ASP A 170 -19.38 3.92 -2.30
CA ASP A 170 -19.87 5.14 -2.91
C ASP A 170 -19.70 6.36 -1.98
N ASP A 171 -19.95 6.23 -0.68
CA ASP A 171 -19.71 7.32 0.29
C ASP A 171 -18.20 7.61 0.46
N TRP A 172 -17.36 6.57 0.43
CA TRP A 172 -15.91 6.73 0.51
C TRP A 172 -15.35 7.46 -0.71
N VAL A 173 -15.67 7.01 -1.93
CA VAL A 173 -15.11 7.59 -3.15
C VAL A 173 -15.67 8.99 -3.45
N LYS A 174 -16.78 9.39 -2.80
CA LYS A 174 -17.31 10.76 -2.88
C LYS A 174 -16.34 11.82 -2.36
N ILE A 175 -15.37 11.46 -1.52
CA ILE A 175 -14.27 12.37 -1.14
C ILE A 175 -13.56 12.91 -2.39
N GLY A 176 -13.48 12.11 -3.47
CA GLY A 176 -12.86 12.49 -4.74
C GLY A 176 -13.70 13.35 -5.68
N LEU A 177 -14.95 13.70 -5.34
CA LEU A 177 -15.82 14.47 -6.23
C LEU A 177 -15.26 15.83 -6.68
N PRO A 178 -14.56 16.62 -5.84
CA PRO A 178 -13.92 17.85 -6.31
C PRO A 178 -12.88 17.60 -7.41
N ALA A 179 -12.10 16.52 -7.31
CA ALA A 179 -11.15 16.12 -8.34
C ALA A 179 -11.86 15.68 -9.62
N LYS A 180 -12.98 14.91 -9.50
CA LYS A 180 -13.82 14.53 -10.65
C LYS A 180 -14.35 15.77 -11.38
N ALA A 181 -14.87 16.75 -10.65
CA ALA A 181 -15.42 17.98 -11.22
C ALA A 181 -14.35 18.75 -12.01
N LYS A 182 -13.15 18.90 -11.45
CA LYS A 182 -12.02 19.55 -12.14
C LYS A 182 -11.61 18.80 -13.40
N VAL A 183 -11.46 17.47 -13.34
CA VAL A 183 -11.08 16.67 -14.52
C VAL A 183 -12.16 16.69 -15.59
N LYS A 184 -13.45 16.64 -15.23
CA LYS A 184 -14.55 16.83 -16.19
C LYS A 184 -14.49 18.19 -16.88
N ALA A 185 -14.11 19.25 -16.18
CA ALA A 185 -13.99 20.59 -16.75
C ALA A 185 -12.79 20.72 -17.69
N ASP A 186 -11.63 20.20 -17.29
CA ASP A 186 -10.36 20.38 -18.02
C ASP A 186 -10.14 19.34 -19.13
N PHE A 187 -10.72 18.14 -19.00
CA PHE A 187 -10.47 16.97 -19.85
C PHE A 187 -11.75 16.22 -20.26
N GLY A 188 -12.92 16.85 -20.17
CA GLY A 188 -14.21 16.19 -20.44
C GLY A 188 -14.41 15.74 -21.90
N ASP A 189 -13.63 16.28 -22.84
CA ASP A 189 -13.60 15.89 -24.25
C ASP A 189 -12.72 14.66 -24.55
N LYS A 190 -11.90 14.23 -23.57
CA LYS A 190 -10.99 13.08 -23.72
C LYS A 190 -11.69 11.76 -23.54
N CYS A 191 -11.05 10.67 -23.98
CA CYS A 191 -11.61 9.33 -23.75
C CYS A 191 -11.58 8.98 -22.25
N LEU A 192 -12.46 8.05 -21.83
CA LEU A 192 -12.60 7.70 -20.40
C LEU A 192 -11.29 7.21 -19.77
N ASP A 193 -10.45 6.53 -20.54
CA ASP A 193 -9.14 6.07 -20.07
C ASP A 193 -8.18 7.23 -19.75
N GLU A 194 -8.19 8.28 -20.58
CA GLU A 194 -7.43 9.51 -20.33
C GLU A 194 -8.00 10.28 -19.14
N GLN A 195 -9.33 10.42 -19.07
CA GLN A 195 -10.00 11.05 -17.93
C GLN A 195 -9.68 10.33 -16.62
N GLN A 196 -9.67 8.99 -16.62
CA GLN A 196 -9.29 8.20 -15.45
C GLN A 196 -7.85 8.48 -15.03
N MET A 197 -6.90 8.47 -15.96
CA MET A 197 -5.50 8.78 -15.64
C MET A 197 -5.33 10.20 -15.04
N HIS A 198 -6.03 11.20 -15.59
CA HIS A 198 -6.03 12.55 -15.01
C HIS A 198 -6.66 12.59 -13.62
N LEU A 199 -7.76 11.86 -13.42
CA LEU A 199 -8.44 11.78 -12.12
C LEU A 199 -7.60 11.05 -11.06
N GLU A 200 -6.86 10.01 -11.44
CA GLU A 200 -5.97 9.30 -10.53
C GLU A 200 -4.89 10.23 -9.96
N LYS A 201 -4.35 11.14 -10.78
CA LYS A 201 -3.38 12.16 -10.34
C LYS A 201 -4.05 13.30 -9.58
N GLU A 202 -5.22 13.75 -10.02
CA GLU A 202 -5.91 14.86 -9.34
C GLU A 202 -6.48 14.45 -7.97
N ALA A 203 -6.86 13.18 -7.79
CA ALA A 203 -7.24 12.65 -6.48
C ALA A 203 -6.06 12.64 -5.48
N VAL A 204 -4.83 12.45 -5.96
CA VAL A 204 -3.62 12.64 -5.15
C VAL A 204 -3.49 14.11 -4.74
N ASN A 205 -3.62 15.04 -5.70
CA ASN A 205 -3.55 16.49 -5.40
C ASN A 205 -4.61 16.92 -4.38
N LEU A 206 -5.85 16.46 -4.54
CA LEU A 206 -6.93 16.72 -3.59
C LEU A 206 -6.62 16.15 -2.20
N SER A 207 -6.02 14.96 -2.13
CA SER A 207 -5.61 14.35 -0.85
C SER A 207 -4.49 15.14 -0.17
N LEU A 208 -3.53 15.67 -0.94
CA LEU A 208 -2.50 16.58 -0.42
C LEU A 208 -3.10 17.89 0.11
N LEU A 209 -4.12 18.43 -0.57
CA LEU A 209 -4.85 19.61 -0.08
C LEU A 209 -5.63 19.29 1.20
N ASN A 210 -6.31 18.14 1.25
CA ASN A 210 -7.03 17.69 2.44
C ASN A 210 -6.10 17.49 3.64
N LEU A 211 -4.86 17.03 3.44
CA LEU A 211 -3.85 16.95 4.49
C LEU A 211 -3.59 18.30 5.17
N LEU A 212 -3.72 19.43 4.47
CA LEU A 212 -3.58 20.76 5.05
C LEU A 212 -4.76 21.20 5.93
N SER A 213 -5.87 20.47 5.92
CA SER A 213 -6.96 20.72 6.87
C SER A 213 -6.68 20.19 8.28
N TYR A 214 -5.60 19.41 8.46
CA TYR A 214 -5.13 18.92 9.75
C TYR A 214 -4.17 19.94 10.36
N PRO A 215 -4.47 20.56 11.52
CA PRO A 215 -3.68 21.67 12.05
C PRO A 215 -2.19 21.36 12.24
N TYR A 216 -1.86 20.18 12.77
CA TYR A 216 -0.47 19.74 13.00
C TYR A 216 0.28 19.42 11.70
N VAL A 217 -0.41 19.04 10.62
CA VAL A 217 0.21 18.89 9.30
C VAL A 217 0.50 20.28 8.72
N GLN A 218 -0.48 21.19 8.78
CA GLN A 218 -0.34 22.56 8.31
C GLN A 218 0.82 23.27 9.01
N GLU A 219 0.89 23.16 10.33
CA GLU A 219 1.98 23.71 11.14
C GLU A 219 3.33 23.13 10.74
N GLY A 220 3.43 21.80 10.62
CA GLY A 220 4.69 21.16 10.24
C GLY A 220 5.19 21.56 8.84
N VAL A 221 4.29 21.67 7.88
CA VAL A 221 4.63 22.16 6.53
C VAL A 221 5.10 23.62 6.59
N ALA A 222 4.40 24.48 7.35
CA ALA A 222 4.78 25.89 7.51
C ALA A 222 6.17 26.05 8.16
N GLN A 223 6.51 25.20 9.12
CA GLN A 223 7.81 25.17 9.80
C GLN A 223 8.91 24.44 9.00
N ARG A 224 8.60 23.89 7.82
CA ARG A 224 9.50 23.12 6.95
C ARG A 224 10.08 21.84 7.60
N ASN A 225 9.44 21.32 8.65
CA ASN A 225 9.80 20.05 9.26
C ASN A 225 9.06 18.86 8.62
N LEU A 226 8.00 19.11 7.86
CA LEU A 226 7.17 18.12 7.20
C LEU A 226 7.00 18.42 5.71
N LYS A 227 7.21 17.42 4.85
CA LYS A 227 7.01 17.52 3.40
C LYS A 227 5.78 16.73 2.96
N LEU A 228 4.96 17.33 2.09
CA LEU A 228 3.87 16.62 1.42
C LEU A 228 4.27 16.30 -0.01
N MET A 229 4.20 15.02 -0.37
CA MET A 229 4.63 14.50 -1.67
C MET A 229 3.49 13.73 -2.34
N GLY A 230 3.24 14.02 -3.61
CA GLY A 230 2.37 13.23 -4.47
C GLY A 230 3.18 12.25 -5.30
N GLY A 231 2.68 11.02 -5.46
CA GLY A 231 3.25 10.01 -6.33
C GLY A 231 2.21 9.40 -7.24
N TYR A 232 2.64 8.91 -8.40
CA TYR A 232 1.80 8.15 -9.32
C TYR A 232 2.59 6.97 -9.91
N TYR A 233 2.19 5.75 -9.57
CA TYR A 233 2.77 4.53 -10.10
C TYR A 233 1.95 3.99 -11.28
N ASP A 234 2.51 4.09 -12.48
CA ASP A 234 2.00 3.43 -13.67
C ASP A 234 2.58 2.02 -13.77
N PHE A 235 1.82 1.01 -13.34
CA PHE A 235 2.27 -0.38 -13.42
C PHE A 235 2.12 -0.97 -14.83
N ILE A 236 1.41 -0.29 -15.75
CA ILE A 236 1.31 -0.71 -17.14
C ILE A 236 2.64 -0.42 -17.84
N GLN A 237 3.21 0.76 -17.58
CA GLN A 237 4.48 1.20 -18.18
C GLN A 237 5.70 0.97 -17.27
N GLY A 238 5.49 0.60 -16.01
CA GLY A 238 6.57 0.48 -15.02
C GLY A 238 7.22 1.83 -14.67
N ARG A 239 6.44 2.93 -14.69
CA ARG A 239 6.92 4.29 -14.44
C ARG A 239 6.43 4.83 -13.10
N PHE A 240 7.28 5.55 -12.39
CA PHE A 240 6.89 6.28 -11.18
C PHE A 240 7.10 7.79 -11.38
N GLU A 241 6.05 8.58 -11.17
CA GLU A 241 6.11 10.04 -11.13
C GLU A 241 6.05 10.51 -9.67
N LEU A 242 6.82 11.54 -9.31
CA LEU A 242 6.89 12.11 -7.97
C LEU A 242 6.89 13.64 -8.05
N TRP A 243 6.05 14.30 -7.25
CA TRP A 243 6.00 15.75 -7.15
C TRP A 243 5.82 16.22 -5.71
N GLY A 244 6.32 17.41 -5.41
CA GLY A 244 6.16 18.05 -4.11
C GLY A 244 4.98 19.01 -4.10
N PHE A 245 4.28 19.10 -2.97
CA PHE A 245 3.29 20.14 -2.75
C PHE A 245 4.01 21.47 -2.45
N LYS A 246 3.70 22.52 -3.22
CA LYS A 246 4.18 23.89 -2.94
C LYS A 246 3.01 24.75 -2.49
N LEU A 247 3.05 25.21 -1.24
CA LEU A 247 2.13 26.23 -0.77
C LEU A 247 2.64 27.60 -1.26
N GLU A 248 2.03 28.14 -2.31
CA GLU A 248 2.29 29.51 -2.76
C GLU A 248 1.30 30.46 -2.07
N VAL A 249 1.78 31.17 -1.05
CA VAL A 249 1.04 32.29 -0.47
C VAL A 249 1.36 33.52 -1.31
N MET A 250 0.38 34.02 -2.07
CA MET A 250 0.55 35.29 -2.77
C MET A 250 0.67 36.42 -1.73
N PRO A 251 1.65 37.33 -1.87
CA PRO A 251 1.72 38.50 -1.00
C PRO A 251 0.44 39.33 -1.14
N PRO A 252 0.02 40.04 -0.08
CA PRO A 252 -1.18 40.87 -0.14
C PRO A 252 -1.05 41.89 -1.28
N LEU A 253 -2.10 42.00 -2.09
CA LEU A 253 -2.19 43.05 -3.09
C LEU A 253 -2.40 44.37 -2.34
N ILE A 254 -1.41 45.27 -2.38
CA ILE A 254 -1.56 46.63 -1.90
C ILE A 254 -2.29 47.40 -3.01
N ILE A 255 -3.54 47.78 -2.77
CA ILE A 255 -4.37 48.64 -3.63
C ILE A 255 -4.22 50.08 -3.17
#